data_AF-A0A8R1XH38-F1
#
_entry.id   AF-A0A8R1XH38-F1
#
_cell.length_a   1.000
_cell.length_b   1.000
_cell.length_c   1.000
_cell.angle_alpha   90.00
_cell.angle_beta   90.00
_cell.angle_gamma   90.00
#
_symmetry.space_group_name_H-M   'P 1'
#
loop_
_entity.id
_entity.type
_entity.pdbx_description
1 polymer ?
#
loop_
_entity_poly.entity_id
_entity_poly.type
_entity_poly.pdbx_seq_one_letter_code
_entity_poly.pdbx_strand_id
1 'polypeptide(L)' 'MSQLKGWKYVAFLSAFVGSIGIATYPIIIYPMTHVEDYKKSQELNRAQLDQSRIRPEAPGNMNKWTDPFDRKNE' A
#
# COMPACT_ATOMS: atom_id res chain seq x y z
N MET A 1 16.49 -9.32 -40.73
CA MET A 1 16.24 -8.96 -39.33
C MET A 1 16.35 -7.45 -39.18
N SER A 2 15.24 -6.74 -38.94
CA SER A 2 15.28 -5.30 -38.68
C SER A 2 15.90 -5.06 -37.31
N GLN A 3 16.93 -4.22 -37.24
CA GLN A 3 17.60 -3.88 -35.98
C GLN A 3 17.12 -2.52 -35.50
N LEU A 4 16.73 -2.43 -34.23
CA LEU A 4 16.44 -1.15 -33.57
C LEU A 4 17.76 -0.48 -33.23
N LYS A 5 18.11 0.59 -33.94
CA LYS A 5 19.32 1.40 -33.71
C LYS A 5 18.99 2.89 -33.73
N GLY A 6 19.80 3.67 -33.03
CA GLY A 6 19.67 5.13 -32.95
C GLY A 6 18.30 5.57 -32.43
N TRP A 7 17.69 6.53 -33.12
CA TRP A 7 16.42 7.13 -32.72
C TRP A 7 15.27 6.12 -32.52
N LYS A 8 15.20 5.09 -33.37
CA LYS A 8 14.13 4.07 -33.30
C LYS A 8 14.23 3.26 -32.01
N TYR A 9 15.44 3.00 -31.53
CA TYR A 9 15.65 2.32 -30.25
C TYR A 9 15.25 3.22 -29.08
N VAL A 10 15.66 4.49 -29.11
CA VAL A 10 15.30 5.47 -28.07
C VAL A 10 13.78 5.62 -27.98
N ALA A 11 13.10 5.79 -29.11
CA ALA A 11 11.65 5.91 -29.18
C ALA A 11 10.93 4.66 -28.63
N PHE A 12 11.44 3.47 -28.96
CA PHE A 12 10.89 2.22 -28.43
C PHE A 12 11.08 2.11 -26.91
N LEU A 13 12.30 2.39 -26.42
CA LEU A 13 12.60 2.31 -25.00
C LEU A 13 11.79 3.33 -24.18
N SER A 14 11.67 4.57 -24.66
CA SER A 14 10.86 5.59 -24.00
C SER A 14 9.38 5.22 -23.97
N ALA A 15 8.85 4.66 -25.07
CA ALA A 15 7.46 4.21 -25.12
C ALA A 15 7.22 3.05 -24.15
N PHE A 16 8.19 2.12 -24.04
CA PHE A 16 8.10 0.98 -23.14
C PHE A 16 8.16 1.41 -21.66
N VAL A 17 9.14 2.22 -21.28
CA VAL A 17 9.23 2.72 -19.89
C VAL A 17 8.04 3.63 -19.56
N GLY A 18 7.62 4.47 -20.52
CA GLY A 18 6.46 5.33 -20.39
C GLY A 18 5.16 4.55 -20.19
N SER A 19 4.95 3.44 -20.93
CA SER A 19 3.77 2.61 -20.76
C SER A 19 3.73 1.93 -19.40
N ILE A 20 4.88 1.47 -18.88
CA ILE A 20 5.00 0.94 -17.52
C ILE A 20 4.65 2.03 -16.50
N GLY A 21 5.17 3.25 -16.66
CA GLY A 21 4.85 4.38 -15.79
C GLY A 21 3.35 4.69 -15.76
N ILE A 22 2.71 4.75 -16.93
CA ILE A 22 1.27 4.98 -17.05
C ILE A 22 0.46 3.85 -16.39
N ALA A 23 0.83 2.59 -16.64
CA ALA A 23 0.13 1.43 -16.08
C ALA A 23 0.28 1.34 -14.55
N THR A 24 1.43 1.74 -14.01
CA THR A 24 1.72 1.69 -12.57
C THR A 24 1.29 2.93 -11.79
N TYR A 25 1.00 4.05 -12.48
CA TYR A 25 0.56 5.30 -11.86
C TYR A 25 -0.60 5.14 -10.86
N PRO A 26 -1.74 4.49 -11.21
CA PRO A 26 -2.86 4.35 -10.27
C PRO A 26 -2.56 3.39 -9.10
N ILE A 27 -1.54 2.54 -9.22
CA ILE A 27 -1.20 1.52 -8.21
C ILE A 27 -0.20 2.08 -7.19
N ILE A 28 0.73 2.92 -7.65
CA ILE A 28 1.85 3.41 -6.83
C ILE A 28 1.66 4.89 -6.50
N ILE A 29 1.63 5.76 -7.51
CA ILE A 29 1.69 7.22 -7.30
C ILE A 29 0.37 7.79 -6.79
N TYR A 30 -0.75 7.40 -7.40
CA TYR A 30 -2.06 7.89 -7.00
C TYR A 30 -2.37 7.64 -5.50
N PRO A 31 -2.23 6.41 -4.96
CA PRO A 31 -2.49 6.17 -3.54
C PRO A 31 -1.53 6.90 -2.61
N MET A 32 -0.28 7.15 -3.03
CA MET A 32 0.68 7.93 -2.23
C MET A 32 0.36 9.43 -2.19
N THR A 33 -0.34 9.95 -3.20
CA THR A 33 -0.72 11.37 -3.29
C THR A 33 -2.13 11.66 -2.78
N HIS A 34 -2.99 10.64 -2.67
CA HIS A 34 -4.38 10.75 -2.25
C HIS A 34 -4.65 9.92 -0.99
N VAL A 35 -3.71 9.90 -0.04
CA VAL A 35 -3.75 9.04 1.15
C VAL A 35 -5.02 9.27 1.98
N GLU A 36 -5.50 10.51 2.02
CA GLU A 36 -6.69 10.95 2.75
C GLU A 36 -7.96 10.25 2.25
N ASP A 37 -8.10 10.07 0.94
CA ASP A 37 -9.27 9.42 0.33
C ASP A 37 -9.33 7.93 0.72
N TYR A 38 -8.16 7.27 0.76
CA TYR A 38 -8.03 5.89 1.21
C TYR A 38 -8.29 5.77 2.71
N LYS A 39 -7.78 6.69 3.53
CA LYS A 39 -8.07 6.74 4.98
C LYS A 39 -9.55 6.92 5.26
N LYS A 40 -10.21 7.82 4.55
CA LYS A 40 -11.66 8.06 4.66
C LYS A 40 -12.45 6.82 4.24
N SER A 41 -12.08 6.20 3.13
CA SER A 41 -12.70 4.95 2.67
C SER A 41 -12.51 3.83 3.70
N GLN A 42 -11.32 3.75 4.30
CA GLN A 42 -11.02 2.80 5.38
C GLN A 42 -11.86 3.08 6.62
N GLU A 43 -12.00 4.33 7.04
CA GLU A 43 -12.82 4.72 8.18
C GLU A 43 -14.28 4.28 7.99
N LEU A 44 -14.86 4.57 6.82
CA LEU A 44 -16.21 4.13 6.46
C LEU A 44 -16.36 2.61 6.48
N ASN A 45 -15.40 1.88 5.89
CA ASN A 45 -15.41 0.41 5.89
C ASN A 45 -15.24 -0.18 7.29
N ARG A 46 -14.56 0.53 8.21
CA ARG A 46 -14.35 0.12 9.60
C ARG A 46 -15.39 0.69 10.56
N ALA A 47 -16.34 1.49 10.11
CA ALA A 47 -17.37 2.07 10.98
C ALA A 47 -18.25 1.00 11.65
N GLN A 48 -18.40 -0.17 11.02
CA GLN A 48 -19.15 -1.31 11.57
C GLN A 48 -18.30 -2.20 12.49
N LEU A 49 -16.98 -1.97 12.54
CA LEU A 49 -16.07 -2.71 13.38
C LEU A 49 -16.05 -2.07 14.76
N ASP A 50 -16.50 -2.81 15.78
CA ASP A 50 -16.27 -2.43 17.16
C ASP A 50 -14.77 -2.55 17.48
N GLN A 51 -14.04 -1.44 17.31
CA GLN A 51 -12.60 -1.37 17.56
C GLN A 51 -12.23 -1.82 18.99
N SER A 52 -13.18 -1.76 19.94
CA SER A 52 -12.98 -2.25 21.30
C SER A 52 -12.94 -3.77 21.41
N ARG A 53 -13.50 -4.50 20.44
CA ARG A 53 -13.44 -5.98 20.35
C ARG A 53 -12.21 -6.51 19.62
N ILE A 54 -11.60 -5.69 18.78
CA ILE A 54 -10.48 -6.09 17.90
C ILE A 54 -9.13 -5.74 18.54
N ARG A 55 -9.12 -4.77 19.48
CA ARG A 55 -7.90 -4.46 20.25
C ARG A 55 -7.42 -5.69 21.04
N PRO A 56 -6.10 -5.89 21.20
CA PRO A 56 -5.54 -6.98 22.00
C PRO A 56 -6.04 -6.97 23.46
N GLU A 57 -6.39 -5.79 23.98
CA GLU A 57 -6.94 -5.60 25.33
C GLU A 57 -8.47 -5.84 25.44
N ALA A 58 -9.15 -6.24 24.36
CA ALA A 58 -10.58 -6.55 24.40
C ALA A 58 -10.91 -7.79 25.26
N PRO A 59 -11.94 -7.76 26.12
CA PRO A 59 -12.37 -8.94 26.86
C PRO A 59 -12.87 -10.02 25.89
N GLY A 60 -12.12 -11.12 25.75
CA GLY A 60 -12.44 -12.24 24.85
C GLY A 60 -11.60 -12.34 23.57
N ASN A 61 -10.65 -11.42 23.33
CA ASN A 61 -9.70 -11.53 22.22
C ASN A 61 -8.49 -12.38 22.65
N MET A 62 -8.34 -13.57 22.07
CA MET A 62 -7.30 -14.55 22.41
C MET A 62 -5.91 -14.21 21.81
N ASN A 63 -5.78 -13.10 21.08
CA ASN A 63 -4.54 -12.70 20.42
C ASN A 63 -3.78 -11.62 21.21
N LYS A 64 -3.57 -11.83 22.53
CA LYS A 64 -2.44 -11.18 23.21
C LYS A 64 -1.17 -11.82 22.67
N TRP A 65 -0.63 -11.26 21.58
CA TRP A 65 0.80 -11.45 21.33
C TRP A 65 1.51 -10.71 22.46
N THR A 66 1.84 -11.44 23.52
CA THR A 66 2.72 -10.96 24.58
C THR A 66 4.03 -10.58 23.92
N ASP A 67 4.37 -9.30 23.89
CA ASP A 67 5.66 -8.84 23.40
C ASP A 67 6.75 -9.57 24.18
N PRO A 68 7.55 -10.46 23.55
CA PRO A 68 8.56 -11.23 24.25
C PRO A 68 9.72 -10.35 24.74
N PHE A 69 9.74 -9.07 24.38
CA PHE A 69 10.72 -8.08 24.80
C PHE A 69 10.13 -7.00 25.71
N ASP A 70 8.91 -7.18 26.23
CA ASP A 70 8.34 -6.23 27.18
C ASP A 70 9.28 -6.08 28.38
N ARG A 71 9.81 -4.87 28.54
CA ARG A 71 10.72 -4.57 29.63
C ARG A 71 9.85 -4.34 30.85
N LYS A 72 9.87 -5.28 31.79
CA LYS A 72 9.31 -5.07 33.13
C LYS A 72 9.91 -3.77 33.67
N ASN A 73 9.09 -2.73 33.73
CA ASN A 73 9.41 -1.53 34.47
C ASN A 73 9.39 -1.93 35.95
N GLU A 74 10.53 -1.73 36.61
CA GLU A 74 10.73 -1.90 38.05
C GLU A 74 9.99 -0.80 38.83
#